data_AF-A0A359E983-F1
#
_entry.id   AF-A0A359E983-F1
#
_cell.length_a   1.000
_cell.length_b   1.000
_cell.length_c   1.000
_cell.angle_alpha   90.00
_cell.angle_beta   90.00
_cell.angle_gamma   90.00
#
_symmetry.space_group_name_H-M   'P 1'
#
loop_
_entity.id
_entity.type
_entity.pdbx_description
1 polymer ?
#
loop_
_entity_poly.entity_id
_entity_poly.type
_entity_poly.pdbx_seq_one_letter_code
_entity_poly.pdbx_strand_id
1 'polypeptide(L)'
;EYDRSGSGQPFPYFKRESRSFDTVPVNVTGETEGRSWVQVKGESKENSGTFSYTANSSNAWYARPLGTDINRIGISSLSVSGTLYKKEVETSERDNYLTGYTEITTTTTTFQFPELDDEYWNQFLENIYTDLNEMLTNDYEASVVDVDQITGNAIYDGFYTPEDQNTKEYIAKNLRDTKRLIPTKLGEIIGDRTTALIADDGTSARLMRDMNMDAFMDVVINYQVAGGKDNTIVLLPNVSYRVTGQNQGFDGSSNVWFSGSIQGPGVPFSESEFSDLNALNRIGQKDVIMKLIKQSLAELSAEQEEFGYQKVWAIATAE
;
A
#
# COMPACT_ATOMS: atom_id res chain seq x y z
N GLU A 1 22.29 6.34 -48.69
CA GLU A 1 22.97 7.63 -48.89
C GLU A 1 22.16 8.74 -48.29
N TYR A 2 22.88 9.73 -47.77
CA TYR A 2 22.43 10.96 -47.12
C TYR A 2 21.40 11.74 -47.96
N ASP A 3 20.38 12.30 -47.31
CA ASP A 3 20.35 13.76 -47.18
C ASP A 3 19.57 14.21 -45.93
N ARG A 4 20.25 15.00 -45.10
CA ARG A 4 19.69 15.78 -43.99
C ARG A 4 19.90 17.23 -44.39
N SER A 5 18.83 17.97 -44.65
CA SER A 5 18.58 19.30 -44.08
C SER A 5 17.51 20.03 -44.89
N GLY A 6 16.49 20.51 -44.19
CA GLY A 6 15.39 21.25 -44.77
C GLY A 6 14.46 21.69 -43.65
N SER A 7 14.86 22.74 -42.95
CA SER A 7 14.11 23.46 -41.93
C SER A 7 12.64 23.67 -42.31
N GLY A 8 11.72 23.25 -41.43
CA GLY A 8 10.31 23.64 -41.49
C GLY A 8 9.32 22.49 -41.30
N GLN A 9 9.23 21.94 -40.09
CA GLN A 9 8.09 21.11 -39.68
C GLN A 9 7.48 21.76 -38.42
N PRO A 10 6.40 22.55 -38.55
CA PRO A 10 5.77 23.22 -37.42
C PRO A 10 4.62 22.37 -36.88
N PHE A 11 4.79 21.08 -36.62
CA PHE A 11 3.79 20.30 -35.88
C PHE A 11 4.47 19.19 -35.08
N PRO A 12 4.26 19.12 -33.75
CA PRO A 12 4.60 17.93 -32.99
C PRO A 12 3.73 16.77 -33.50
N TYR A 13 4.33 15.60 -33.63
CA TYR A 13 3.71 14.33 -34.01
C TYR A 13 2.20 14.26 -33.65
N PHE A 14 1.34 14.43 -34.64
CA PHE A 14 -0.07 14.06 -34.51
C PHE A 14 -0.14 12.54 -34.63
N LYS A 15 -0.02 11.83 -33.51
CA LYS A 15 -0.28 10.38 -33.48
C LYS A 15 -1.80 10.20 -33.50
N ARG A 16 -2.36 9.99 -34.70
CA ARG A 16 -3.77 9.61 -34.84
C ARG A 16 -3.93 8.17 -34.38
N GLU A 17 -4.34 7.95 -33.13
CA GLU A 17 -4.90 6.66 -32.72
C GLU A 17 -6.29 6.54 -33.33
N SER A 18 -6.39 5.92 -34.51
CA SER A 18 -7.67 5.41 -34.97
C SER A 18 -7.92 4.09 -34.25
N ARG A 19 -8.66 4.15 -33.13
CA ARG A 19 -9.25 2.95 -32.52
C ARG A 19 -10.52 2.63 -33.29
N SER A 20 -10.47 1.59 -34.11
CA SER A 20 -11.67 0.98 -34.71
C SER A 20 -12.14 -0.09 -33.73
N PHE A 21 -13.23 0.16 -33.03
CA PHE A 21 -13.91 -0.88 -32.26
C PHE A 21 -14.85 -1.60 -33.23
N ASP A 22 -14.70 -2.91 -33.40
CA ASP A 22 -15.76 -3.73 -33.99
C ASP A 22 -16.90 -3.78 -32.96
N THR A 23 -17.88 -2.89 -33.09
CA THR A 23 -18.94 -2.79 -32.10
C THR A 23 -20.00 -3.84 -32.39
N VAL A 24 -20.00 -4.93 -31.62
CA VAL A 24 -21.15 -5.83 -31.57
C VAL A 24 -22.24 -5.13 -30.76
N PRO A 25 -23.43 -4.83 -31.34
CA PRO A 25 -24.50 -4.18 -30.59
C PRO A 25 -25.00 -5.12 -29.49
N VAL A 26 -24.77 -4.72 -28.23
CA VAL A 26 -25.30 -5.39 -27.04
C VAL A 26 -26.52 -4.63 -26.54
N ASN A 27 -27.66 -5.33 -26.44
CA ASN A 27 -28.84 -4.81 -25.78
C ASN A 27 -28.68 -4.94 -24.28
N VAL A 28 -28.48 -3.82 -23.58
CA VAL A 28 -28.49 -3.76 -22.11
C VAL A 28 -29.94 -3.62 -21.66
N THR A 29 -30.50 -4.69 -21.09
CA THR A 29 -31.84 -4.68 -20.50
C THR A 29 -31.75 -4.85 -18.99
N GLY A 30 -32.30 -3.91 -18.23
CA GLY A 30 -32.34 -3.90 -16.76
C GLY A 30 -31.91 -2.55 -16.18
N GLU A 31 -32.46 -2.17 -15.02
CA GLU A 31 -31.88 -1.11 -14.20
C GLU A 31 -30.64 -1.70 -13.50
N THR A 32 -29.46 -1.18 -13.84
CA THR A 32 -28.22 -1.52 -13.15
C THR A 32 -27.74 -0.28 -12.39
N GLU A 33 -27.48 -0.42 -11.09
CA GLU A 33 -26.76 0.62 -10.35
C GLU A 33 -25.32 0.66 -10.87
N GLY A 34 -24.98 1.66 -11.67
CA GLY A 34 -23.60 1.91 -12.05
C GLY A 34 -22.80 2.36 -10.83
N ARG A 35 -21.94 1.49 -10.30
CA ARG A 35 -21.00 1.87 -9.22
C ARG A 35 -19.64 2.19 -9.80
N SER A 36 -19.11 3.36 -9.45
CA SER A 36 -17.79 3.81 -9.90
C SER A 36 -16.64 3.09 -9.17
N TRP A 37 -16.93 2.43 -8.05
CA TRP A 37 -15.97 1.70 -7.21
C TRP A 37 -16.72 0.75 -6.25
N VAL A 38 -15.97 -0.18 -5.64
CA VAL A 38 -16.42 -1.08 -4.56
C VAL A 38 -15.56 -0.82 -3.32
N GLN A 39 -16.15 -0.83 -2.12
CA GLN A 39 -15.43 -0.65 -0.86
C GLN A 39 -15.94 -1.62 0.17
N VAL A 40 -15.01 -2.14 0.96
CA VAL A 40 -15.27 -2.86 2.19
C VAL A 40 -14.62 -2.15 3.35
N LYS A 41 -15.30 -2.18 4.50
CA LYS A 41 -14.82 -1.64 5.77
C LYS A 41 -15.18 -2.61 6.87
N GLY A 42 -14.26 -2.83 7.79
CA GLY A 42 -14.54 -3.66 8.93
C GLY A 42 -13.60 -3.42 10.09
N GLU A 43 -13.88 -4.16 11.16
CA GLU A 43 -13.10 -4.16 12.37
C GLU A 43 -12.79 -5.61 12.76
N SER A 44 -11.57 -5.86 13.23
CA SER A 44 -11.21 -7.15 13.84
C SER A 44 -10.80 -6.93 15.29
N LYS A 45 -11.40 -7.72 16.18
CA LYS A 45 -11.05 -7.74 17.60
C LYS A 45 -9.91 -8.72 17.81
N GLU A 46 -8.74 -8.21 18.14
CA GLU A 46 -7.56 -8.99 18.49
C GLU A 46 -7.25 -8.85 19.99
N ASN A 47 -6.31 -9.66 20.48
CA ASN A 47 -5.86 -9.58 21.87
C ASN A 47 -5.25 -8.21 22.22
N SER A 48 -4.66 -7.52 21.24
CA SER A 48 -4.08 -6.19 21.36
C SER A 48 -5.11 -5.05 21.29
N GLY A 49 -6.34 -5.34 20.86
CA GLY A 49 -7.46 -4.42 20.76
C GLY A 49 -8.13 -4.47 19.38
N THR A 50 -8.86 -3.41 19.02
CA THR A 50 -9.62 -3.38 17.78
C THR A 50 -8.81 -2.75 16.65
N PHE A 51 -8.60 -3.52 15.59
CA PHE A 51 -8.08 -3.02 14.32
C PHE A 51 -9.23 -2.59 13.43
N SER A 52 -9.03 -1.53 12.66
CA SER A 52 -9.91 -1.14 11.56
C SER A 52 -9.20 -1.37 10.23
N TYR A 53 -9.96 -1.78 9.22
CA TYR A 53 -9.46 -1.88 7.86
C TYR A 53 -10.45 -1.29 6.87
N THR A 54 -9.93 -0.82 5.75
CA THR A 54 -10.73 -0.40 4.59
C THR A 54 -10.04 -0.92 3.34
N ALA A 55 -10.78 -1.48 2.40
CA ALA A 55 -10.26 -1.79 1.08
C ALA A 55 -11.20 -1.26 0.00
N ASN A 56 -10.64 -0.87 -1.13
CA ASN A 56 -11.36 -0.27 -2.25
C ASN A 56 -10.88 -0.90 -3.55
N SER A 57 -11.78 -1.05 -4.51
CA SER A 57 -11.48 -1.39 -5.89
C SER A 57 -12.08 -0.37 -6.84
N SER A 58 -11.36 -0.04 -7.90
CA SER A 58 -11.90 0.71 -9.04
C SER A 58 -13.01 -0.09 -9.70
N ASN A 59 -13.88 0.56 -10.49
CA ASN A 59 -14.89 -0.19 -11.25
C ASN A 59 -14.30 -1.30 -12.15
N ALA A 60 -15.17 -2.21 -12.57
CA ALA A 60 -14.81 -3.39 -13.35
C ALA A 60 -14.13 -3.09 -14.71
N TRP A 61 -14.20 -1.86 -15.25
CA TRP A 61 -13.45 -1.52 -16.46
C TRP A 61 -11.95 -1.32 -16.18
N TYR A 62 -11.63 -0.84 -14.97
CA TYR A 62 -10.27 -0.46 -14.59
C TYR A 62 -9.58 -1.44 -13.64
N ALA A 63 -10.34 -2.27 -12.93
CA ALA A 63 -9.80 -3.24 -11.98
C ALA A 63 -10.18 -4.67 -12.36
N ARG A 64 -9.17 -5.54 -12.44
CA ARG A 64 -9.37 -6.98 -12.62
C ARG A 64 -9.94 -7.59 -11.34
N PRO A 65 -10.93 -8.50 -11.43
CA PRO A 65 -11.44 -9.19 -10.25
C PRO A 65 -10.31 -10.01 -9.60
N LEU A 66 -10.21 -9.92 -8.28
CA LEU A 66 -9.18 -10.59 -7.47
C LEU A 66 -9.23 -12.12 -7.60
N GLY A 67 -10.44 -12.68 -7.66
CA GLY A 67 -10.66 -14.13 -7.78
C GLY A 67 -10.45 -14.69 -9.18
N THR A 68 -9.94 -13.91 -10.14
CA THR A 68 -9.73 -14.37 -11.52
C THR A 68 -8.41 -13.84 -12.10
N ASP A 69 -7.60 -14.75 -12.61
CA ASP A 69 -6.57 -14.52 -13.62
C ASP A 69 -5.45 -13.50 -13.30
N ILE A 70 -5.13 -13.24 -12.03
CA ILE A 70 -3.84 -12.59 -11.70
C ILE A 70 -2.75 -13.67 -11.79
N ASN A 71 -2.33 -14.01 -13.00
CA ASN A 71 -1.44 -15.15 -13.23
C ASN A 71 0.01 -14.84 -12.85
N ARG A 72 0.46 -13.60 -13.08
CA ARG A 72 1.81 -13.13 -12.69
C ARG A 72 1.74 -11.80 -11.96
N ILE A 73 2.18 -11.81 -10.70
CA ILE A 73 2.24 -10.63 -9.84
C ILE A 73 3.62 -10.49 -9.22
N GLY A 74 4.09 -9.26 -9.01
CA GLY A 74 5.34 -8.98 -8.32
C GLY A 74 5.11 -8.10 -7.09
N ILE A 75 5.96 -8.19 -6.08
CA ILE A 75 5.97 -7.23 -4.97
C ILE A 75 7.02 -6.16 -5.30
N SER A 76 6.57 -5.01 -5.79
CA SER A 76 7.44 -3.94 -6.29
C SER A 76 7.92 -3.00 -5.20
N SER A 77 7.23 -2.92 -4.06
CA SER A 77 7.59 -2.05 -2.96
C SER A 77 7.16 -2.70 -1.66
N LEU A 78 8.09 -2.94 -0.74
CA LEU A 78 7.78 -3.28 0.65
C LEU A 78 8.65 -2.41 1.55
N SER A 79 8.02 -1.56 2.36
CA SER A 79 8.74 -0.61 3.20
C SER A 79 8.14 -0.48 4.59
N VAL A 80 9.01 -0.25 5.55
CA VAL A 80 8.65 0.15 6.91
C VAL A 80 9.20 1.55 7.17
N SER A 81 8.37 2.39 7.78
CA SER A 81 8.76 3.70 8.25
C SER A 81 8.15 3.95 9.61
N GLY A 82 8.70 4.86 10.40
CA GLY A 82 8.04 5.22 11.65
C GLY A 82 8.72 6.32 12.43
N THR A 83 7.91 7.04 13.19
CA THR A 83 8.39 7.98 14.20
C THR A 83 8.52 7.25 15.54
N LEU A 84 9.76 7.06 15.98
CA LEU A 84 10.15 6.26 17.14
C LEU A 84 10.25 7.08 18.43
N TYR A 85 10.12 8.40 18.34
CA TYR A 85 10.14 9.32 19.47
C TYR A 85 8.90 10.23 19.51
N LYS A 86 8.30 10.38 20.69
CA LYS A 86 7.18 11.29 20.93
C LYS A 86 7.32 11.98 22.28
N LYS A 87 7.14 13.30 22.30
CA LYS A 87 7.11 14.12 23.51
C LYS A 87 5.73 14.75 23.66
N GLU A 88 5.10 14.52 24.78
CA GLU A 88 3.83 15.14 25.17
C GLU A 88 4.08 16.12 26.32
N VAL A 89 3.45 17.29 26.25
CA VAL A 89 3.58 18.34 27.26
C VAL A 89 2.18 18.72 27.70
N GLU A 90 1.89 18.47 28.97
CA GLU A 90 0.64 18.87 29.63
C GLU A 90 0.93 20.00 30.62
N THR A 91 0.10 21.03 30.62
CA THR A 91 0.20 22.13 31.57
C THR A 91 -1.07 22.18 32.40
N SER A 92 -0.94 22.09 33.72
CA SER A 92 -2.04 22.28 34.67
C SER A 92 -1.80 23.53 35.50
N GLU A 93 -2.84 24.36 35.63
CA GLU A 93 -2.79 25.60 36.41
C GLU A 93 -3.66 25.44 37.66
N ARG A 94 -3.13 25.87 38.80
CA ARG A 94 -3.85 25.89 40.07
C ARG A 94 -3.71 27.26 40.72
N ASP A 95 -4.82 27.96 40.85
CA ASP A 95 -4.85 29.22 41.59
C ASP A 95 -4.85 28.97 43.09
N ASN A 96 -3.88 29.55 43.79
CA ASN A 96 -3.84 29.54 45.24
C ASN A 96 -4.44 30.84 45.80
N TYR A 97 -5.74 30.82 46.08
CA TYR A 97 -6.49 31.96 46.61
C TYR A 97 -6.02 32.46 47.98
N LEU A 98 -5.21 31.68 48.72
CA LEU A 98 -4.64 32.10 50.02
C LEU A 98 -3.34 32.90 49.87
N THR A 99 -2.60 32.73 48.78
CA THR A 99 -1.31 33.40 48.56
C THR A 99 -1.30 34.35 47.36
N GLY A 100 -2.33 34.29 46.51
CA GLY A 100 -2.47 35.13 45.32
C GLY A 100 -1.59 34.68 44.14
N TYR A 101 -0.91 33.54 44.25
CA TYR A 101 -0.08 32.98 43.17
C TYR A 101 -0.86 31.93 42.36
N THR A 102 -0.62 31.92 41.05
CA THR A 102 -1.02 30.83 40.16
C THR A 102 0.17 29.86 40.05
N GLU A 103 -0.05 28.61 40.45
CA GLU A 103 0.92 27.52 40.30
C GLU A 103 0.71 26.88 38.94
N ILE A 104 1.70 26.98 38.06
CA ILE A 104 1.71 26.34 36.75
C ILE A 104 2.60 25.11 36.84
N THR A 105 2.01 23.92 36.72
CA THR A 105 2.75 22.66 36.65
C THR A 105 2.79 22.18 35.21
N THR A 106 3.99 22.01 34.67
CA THR A 106 4.21 21.45 33.33
C THR A 106 4.74 20.03 33.46
N THR A 107 3.95 19.05 33.01
CA THR A 107 4.34 17.64 32.94
C THR A 107 4.81 17.32 31.53
N THR A 108 6.02 16.79 31.41
CA THR A 108 6.57 16.32 30.12
C THR A 108 6.66 14.81 30.16
N THR A 109 5.95 14.14 29.25
CA THR A 109 5.99 12.69 29.06
C THR A 109 6.72 12.37 27.76
N THR A 110 7.65 11.43 27.79
CA THR A 110 8.46 11.04 26.63
C THR A 110 8.31 9.55 26.37
N PHE A 111 7.98 9.20 25.12
CA PHE A 111 7.92 7.83 24.62
C PHE A 111 9.01 7.64 23.57
N GLN A 112 9.83 6.62 23.76
CA GLN A 112 10.99 6.35 22.92
C GLN A 112 11.08 4.84 22.67
N PHE A 113 10.97 4.44 21.41
CA PHE A 113 11.27 3.06 21.00
C PHE A 113 12.80 2.85 20.98
N PRO A 114 13.33 1.70 21.41
CA PRO A 114 14.77 1.47 21.39
C PRO A 114 15.31 1.52 19.96
N GLU A 115 16.51 2.06 19.81
CA GLU A 115 17.25 2.00 18.55
C GLU A 115 17.70 0.55 18.32
N LEU A 116 17.26 -0.03 17.22
CA LEU A 116 17.58 -1.40 16.83
C LEU A 116 18.51 -1.38 15.62
N ASP A 117 19.36 -2.38 15.52
CA ASP A 117 20.18 -2.59 14.32
C ASP A 117 19.29 -2.89 13.10
N ASP A 118 19.81 -2.56 11.91
CA ASP A 118 19.14 -2.79 10.63
C ASP A 118 18.67 -4.25 10.45
N GLU A 119 19.38 -5.20 11.04
CA GLU A 119 19.08 -6.64 10.95
C GLU A 119 17.66 -6.98 11.44
N TYR A 120 17.18 -6.32 12.51
CA TYR A 120 15.81 -6.53 13.02
C TYR A 120 14.76 -6.09 12.00
N TRP A 121 14.94 -4.89 11.43
CA TRP A 121 14.01 -4.33 10.46
C TRP A 121 14.04 -5.10 9.14
N ASN A 122 15.23 -5.52 8.69
CA ASN A 122 15.39 -6.36 7.51
C ASN A 122 14.70 -7.72 7.70
N GLN A 123 14.90 -8.37 8.85
CA GLN A 123 14.24 -9.64 9.16
C GLN A 123 12.71 -9.48 9.20
N PHE A 124 12.21 -8.39 9.79
CA PHE A 124 10.78 -8.08 9.81
C PHE A 124 10.20 -7.93 8.39
N LEU A 125 10.88 -7.20 7.51
CA LEU A 125 10.47 -7.03 6.12
C LEU A 125 10.53 -8.36 5.33
N GLU A 126 11.58 -9.16 5.49
CA GLU A 126 11.69 -10.48 4.84
C GLU A 126 10.58 -11.44 5.30
N ASN A 127 10.20 -11.39 6.58
CA ASN A 127 9.09 -12.18 7.11
C ASN A 127 7.75 -11.75 6.50
N ILE A 128 7.51 -10.45 6.31
CA ILE A 128 6.29 -9.96 5.63
C ILE A 128 6.32 -10.33 4.14
N TYR A 129 7.46 -10.19 3.48
CA TYR A 129 7.62 -10.57 2.08
C TYR A 129 7.31 -12.06 1.87
N THR A 130 7.81 -12.91 2.76
CA THR A 130 7.53 -14.36 2.73
C THR A 130 6.03 -14.62 2.86
N ASP A 131 5.36 -14.03 3.86
CA ASP A 131 3.91 -14.23 4.06
C ASP A 131 3.07 -13.69 2.88
N LEU A 132 3.48 -12.56 2.28
CA LEU A 132 2.83 -12.00 1.08
C LEU A 132 3.00 -12.93 -0.12
N ASN A 133 4.21 -13.46 -0.32
CA ASN A 133 4.50 -14.40 -1.40
C ASN A 133 3.68 -15.69 -1.24
N GLU A 134 3.61 -16.23 -0.02
CA GLU A 134 2.77 -17.38 0.31
C GLU A 134 1.29 -17.09 0.10
N MET A 135 0.80 -15.92 0.51
CA MET A 135 -0.58 -15.50 0.25
C MET A 135 -0.89 -15.46 -1.25
N LEU A 136 -0.04 -14.80 -2.05
CA LEU A 136 -0.25 -14.68 -3.49
C LEU A 136 -0.19 -16.04 -4.20
N THR A 137 0.73 -16.91 -3.78
CA THR A 137 0.90 -18.24 -4.38
C THR A 137 -0.21 -19.21 -3.96
N ASN A 138 -0.57 -19.26 -2.67
CA ASN A 138 -1.46 -20.29 -2.13
C ASN A 138 -2.94 -19.88 -2.18
N ASP A 139 -3.25 -18.61 -1.92
CA ASP A 139 -4.63 -18.14 -1.84
C ASP A 139 -5.15 -17.63 -3.20
N TYR A 140 -4.25 -17.19 -4.08
CA TYR A 140 -4.59 -16.61 -5.39
C TYR A 140 -3.99 -17.36 -6.59
N GLU A 141 -3.25 -18.46 -6.35
CA GLU A 141 -2.62 -19.29 -7.40
C GLU A 141 -1.74 -18.50 -8.37
N ALA A 142 -1.21 -17.35 -7.94
CA ALA A 142 -0.43 -16.46 -8.78
C ALA A 142 1.04 -16.89 -8.81
N SER A 143 1.67 -16.81 -9.99
CA SER A 143 3.12 -16.89 -10.11
C SER A 143 3.73 -15.58 -9.62
N VAL A 144 4.45 -15.62 -8.50
CA VAL A 144 5.12 -14.43 -7.97
C VAL A 144 6.44 -14.20 -8.68
N VAL A 145 6.66 -12.99 -9.19
CA VAL A 145 7.93 -12.55 -9.75
C VAL A 145 8.83 -12.08 -8.62
N ASP A 146 10.06 -12.60 -8.60
CA ASP A 146 11.02 -12.35 -7.54
C ASP A 146 11.40 -10.87 -7.48
N VAL A 147 11.54 -10.35 -6.26
CA VAL A 147 11.83 -8.93 -6.03
C VAL A 147 13.21 -8.51 -6.57
N ASP A 148 14.18 -9.42 -6.61
CA ASP A 148 15.52 -9.15 -7.15
C ASP A 148 15.47 -9.02 -8.68
N GLN A 149 14.54 -9.73 -9.34
CA GLN A 149 14.29 -9.56 -10.78
C GLN A 149 13.64 -8.20 -11.08
N ILE A 150 12.79 -7.72 -10.17
CA ILE A 150 12.10 -6.44 -10.32
C ILE A 150 13.09 -5.29 -10.12
N THR A 151 13.84 -5.33 -9.03
CA THR A 151 14.80 -4.28 -8.65
C THR A 151 16.01 -4.24 -9.59
N GLY A 152 16.44 -5.37 -10.14
CA GLY A 152 17.51 -5.43 -11.15
C GLY A 152 17.12 -4.94 -12.55
N ASN A 153 15.85 -4.58 -12.78
CA ASN A 153 15.39 -4.07 -14.06
C ASN A 153 15.76 -2.59 -14.26
N ALA A 154 16.34 -2.24 -15.40
CA ALA A 154 16.75 -0.85 -15.69
C ALA A 154 15.58 0.16 -15.68
N ILE A 155 14.34 -0.29 -15.91
CA ILE A 155 13.15 0.56 -15.80
C ILE A 155 12.89 0.91 -14.32
N TYR A 156 13.25 0.02 -13.40
CA TYR A 156 13.08 0.20 -11.96
C TYR A 156 13.96 1.34 -11.40
N ASP A 157 15.08 1.62 -12.04
CA ASP A 157 15.95 2.76 -11.71
C ASP A 157 15.23 4.11 -11.82
N GLY A 158 14.18 4.20 -12.65
CA GLY A 158 13.37 5.40 -12.84
C GLY A 158 12.43 5.75 -11.69
N PHE A 159 12.19 4.84 -10.73
CA PHE A 159 11.36 5.13 -9.57
C PHE A 159 12.13 5.89 -8.48
N TYR A 160 11.39 6.62 -7.64
CA TYR A 160 11.96 7.39 -6.53
C TYR A 160 12.55 6.47 -5.44
N THR A 161 13.82 6.68 -5.11
CA THR A 161 14.47 6.01 -3.99
C THR A 161 14.36 6.88 -2.73
N PRO A 162 13.53 6.52 -1.74
CA PRO A 162 13.65 7.14 -0.42
C PRO A 162 15.01 6.75 0.19
N GLU A 163 15.64 7.66 0.91
CA GLU A 163 16.85 7.33 1.66
C GLU A 163 16.49 6.47 2.86
N ASP A 164 17.17 5.33 2.99
CA ASP A 164 17.13 4.53 4.21
C ASP A 164 17.66 5.36 5.38
N GLN A 165 16.92 5.36 6.48
CA GLN A 165 17.28 6.06 7.71
C GLN A 165 16.98 5.15 8.89
N ASN A 166 17.97 4.89 9.73
CA ASN A 166 17.78 4.22 11.00
C ASN A 166 18.43 5.07 12.08
N THR A 167 17.59 5.75 12.86
CA THR A 167 18.01 6.64 13.93
C THR A 167 17.11 6.41 15.14
N LYS A 168 17.55 6.92 16.28
CA LYS A 168 16.73 6.94 17.51
C LYS A 168 15.32 7.50 17.30
N GLU A 169 15.13 8.50 16.47
CA GLU A 169 13.83 9.20 16.34
C GLU A 169 13.00 8.69 15.16
N TYR A 170 13.65 8.10 14.16
CA TYR A 170 13.04 7.78 12.88
C TYR A 170 13.65 6.53 12.25
N ILE A 171 12.77 5.67 11.72
CA ILE A 171 13.13 4.55 10.86
C ILE A 171 12.47 4.73 9.48
N ALA A 172 13.22 4.42 8.43
CA ALA A 172 12.78 4.20 7.07
C ALA A 172 13.68 3.13 6.47
N LYS A 173 13.11 1.96 6.16
CA LYS A 173 13.81 0.84 5.54
C LYS A 173 12.94 0.25 4.45
N ASN A 174 13.57 -0.13 3.36
CA ASN A 174 12.93 -0.85 2.28
C ASN A 174 13.44 -2.29 2.26
N LEU A 175 12.61 -3.22 1.76
CA LEU A 175 13.03 -4.60 1.58
C LEU A 175 14.08 -4.62 0.46
N ARG A 176 15.31 -5.06 0.77
CA ARG A 176 16.42 -5.14 -0.19
C ARG A 176 16.60 -3.79 -0.90
N ASP A 177 16.61 -3.78 -2.23
CA ASP A 177 16.73 -2.58 -3.05
C ASP A 177 15.37 -2.06 -3.56
N THR A 178 14.26 -2.47 -2.94
CA THR A 178 12.96 -1.94 -3.32
C THR A 178 12.85 -0.45 -3.05
N LYS A 179 12.12 0.22 -3.93
CA LYS A 179 11.84 1.65 -3.89
C LYS A 179 10.41 1.86 -3.46
N ARG A 180 10.17 2.94 -2.74
CA ARG A 180 8.84 3.25 -2.27
C ARG A 180 8.02 3.94 -3.35
N LEU A 181 6.96 3.25 -3.79
CA LEU A 181 6.11 3.70 -4.90
C LEU A 181 4.78 4.35 -4.45
N ILE A 182 4.50 4.41 -3.15
CA ILE A 182 3.28 5.02 -2.58
C ILE A 182 3.61 6.30 -1.76
N PRO A 183 2.95 7.45 -2.01
CA PRO A 183 3.01 8.64 -1.14
C PRO A 183 2.48 8.36 0.29
N THR A 184 3.10 8.93 1.32
CA THR A 184 2.88 8.53 2.74
C THR A 184 1.63 9.13 3.38
N LYS A 185 0.96 10.07 2.73
CA LYS A 185 -0.10 10.85 3.38
C LYS A 185 -1.44 10.18 3.10
N LEU A 186 -1.99 9.50 4.11
CA LEU A 186 -3.35 8.98 4.08
C LEU A 186 -4.42 10.06 3.83
N GLY A 187 -4.12 11.32 4.17
CA GLY A 187 -4.95 12.46 3.80
C GLY A 187 -5.08 12.68 2.29
N GLU A 188 -4.13 12.19 1.49
CA GLU A 188 -4.18 12.20 0.02
C GLU A 188 -4.91 10.96 -0.52
N ILE A 189 -4.74 9.78 0.10
CA ILE A 189 -5.43 8.53 -0.29
C ILE A 189 -6.95 8.60 0.01
N ILE A 190 -7.34 9.28 1.09
CA ILE A 190 -8.76 9.41 1.51
C ILE A 190 -9.39 10.69 0.96
N GLY A 191 -8.60 11.76 0.81
CA GLY A 191 -9.05 13.10 0.41
C GLY A 191 -9.12 13.32 -1.09
N ASP A 192 -8.40 12.52 -1.88
CA ASP A 192 -8.26 12.76 -3.32
C ASP A 192 -8.68 11.49 -4.07
N ARG A 193 -9.99 11.22 -3.96
CA ARG A 193 -10.71 10.05 -4.50
C ARG A 193 -10.64 9.91 -6.03
N THR A 194 -10.00 10.86 -6.71
CA THR A 194 -9.76 10.91 -8.15
C THR A 194 -8.29 10.81 -8.54
N THR A 195 -7.32 11.08 -7.65
CA THR A 195 -5.88 11.09 -7.99
C THR A 195 -5.16 9.78 -7.63
N ALA A 196 -5.64 9.05 -6.63
CA ALA A 196 -5.16 7.71 -6.28
C ALA A 196 -5.51 6.63 -7.33
N LEU A 197 -6.30 6.98 -8.36
CA LEU A 197 -6.83 6.09 -9.41
C LEU A 197 -6.44 6.58 -10.83
N ILE A 198 -5.47 7.49 -10.94
CA ILE A 198 -5.02 8.02 -12.23
C ILE A 198 -4.12 6.97 -12.89
N ALA A 199 -4.43 6.70 -14.14
CA ALA A 199 -3.64 5.86 -15.01
C ALA A 199 -2.18 6.38 -15.09
N ASP A 200 -1.20 5.55 -14.73
CA ASP A 200 0.21 5.80 -15.06
C ASP A 200 0.46 5.30 -16.48
N ASP A 201 0.81 6.24 -17.37
CA ASP A 201 1.14 6.01 -18.78
C ASP A 201 2.65 5.78 -19.02
N GLY A 202 3.45 5.73 -17.94
CA GLY A 202 4.91 5.74 -18.00
C GLY A 202 5.57 4.48 -17.44
N THR A 203 6.20 4.62 -16.28
CA THR A 203 7.23 3.70 -15.79
C THR A 203 6.64 2.38 -15.27
N SER A 204 5.49 2.44 -14.59
CA SER A 204 4.82 1.25 -14.02
C SER A 204 4.31 0.29 -15.10
N ALA A 205 3.62 0.81 -16.12
CA ALA A 205 3.11 0.01 -17.22
C ALA A 205 4.25 -0.58 -18.08
N ARG A 206 5.36 0.16 -18.24
CA ARG A 206 6.57 -0.32 -18.93
C ARG A 206 7.26 -1.45 -18.17
N LEU A 207 7.41 -1.31 -16.85
CA LEU A 207 7.99 -2.35 -15.99
C LEU A 207 7.16 -3.64 -16.08
N MET A 208 5.84 -3.54 -15.92
CA MET A 208 4.95 -4.70 -16.01
C MET A 208 5.06 -5.40 -17.36
N ARG A 209 5.10 -4.65 -18.46
CA ARG A 209 5.24 -5.23 -19.81
C ARG A 209 6.59 -5.92 -19.99
N ASP A 210 7.68 -5.29 -19.55
CA ASP A 210 9.04 -5.83 -19.69
C ASP A 210 9.23 -7.11 -18.88
N MET A 211 8.62 -7.17 -17.70
CA MET A 211 8.69 -8.31 -16.78
C MET A 211 7.61 -9.37 -17.00
N ASN A 212 6.74 -9.16 -17.99
CA ASN A 212 5.57 -9.99 -18.27
C ASN A 212 4.72 -10.22 -17.00
N MET A 213 4.37 -9.14 -16.31
CA MET A 213 3.55 -9.12 -15.11
C MET A 213 2.16 -8.55 -15.42
N ASP A 214 1.13 -9.16 -14.83
CA ASP A 214 -0.24 -8.67 -14.89
C ASP A 214 -0.45 -7.49 -13.93
N ALA A 215 0.22 -7.56 -12.77
CA ALA A 215 0.15 -6.55 -11.73
C ALA A 215 1.41 -6.53 -10.84
N PHE A 216 1.53 -5.48 -10.03
CA PHE A 216 2.44 -5.46 -8.89
C PHE A 216 1.75 -4.97 -7.62
N MET A 217 2.28 -5.39 -6.48
CA MET A 217 1.84 -5.04 -5.15
C MET A 217 2.85 -4.14 -4.45
N ASP A 218 2.33 -3.07 -3.86
CA ASP A 218 3.05 -2.16 -3.00
C ASP A 218 2.48 -2.26 -1.57
N VAL A 219 3.35 -2.37 -0.57
CA VAL A 219 2.99 -2.36 0.86
C VAL A 219 3.88 -1.37 1.61
N VAL A 220 3.24 -0.51 2.40
CA VAL A 220 3.90 0.46 3.27
C VAL A 220 3.37 0.30 4.67
N ILE A 221 4.26 0.07 5.62
CA ILE A 221 3.96 -0.01 7.04
C ILE A 221 4.52 1.24 7.71
N ASN A 222 3.65 2.04 8.30
CA ASN A 222 4.04 3.21 9.08
C ASN A 222 3.77 2.96 10.57
N TYR A 223 4.78 3.15 11.41
CA TYR A 223 4.65 3.06 12.86
C TYR A 223 4.70 4.44 13.52
N GLN A 224 3.88 4.62 14.54
CA GLN A 224 3.99 5.76 15.44
C GLN A 224 4.15 5.27 16.88
N VAL A 225 5.18 5.76 17.58
CA VAL A 225 5.32 5.48 19.00
C VAL A 225 4.23 6.18 19.81
N ALA A 226 3.68 5.47 20.80
CA ALA A 226 2.71 6.01 21.73
C ALA A 226 2.87 5.39 23.12
N GLY A 227 2.24 6.02 24.12
CA GLY A 227 2.02 5.42 25.43
C GLY A 227 0.92 4.37 25.39
N GLY A 228 1.24 3.17 25.87
CA GLY A 228 0.28 2.10 26.12
C GLY A 228 -0.30 2.15 27.53
N LYS A 229 -1.09 1.14 27.87
CA LYS A 229 -1.56 0.94 29.25
C LYS A 229 -0.38 0.79 30.20
N ASP A 230 -0.56 1.20 31.46
CA ASP A 230 0.44 1.06 32.52
C ASP A 230 1.79 1.73 32.20
N ASN A 231 1.75 2.87 31.47
CA ASN A 231 2.92 3.66 31.09
C ASN A 231 3.96 2.88 30.25
N THR A 232 3.48 1.91 29.47
CA THR A 232 4.29 1.14 28.52
C THR A 232 4.50 1.89 27.21
N ILE A 233 5.46 1.44 26.41
CA ILE A 233 5.71 1.98 25.06
C ILE A 233 5.12 1.00 24.04
N VAL A 234 4.42 1.53 23.04
CA VAL A 234 3.81 0.74 21.96
C VAL A 234 4.09 1.36 20.59
N LEU A 235 4.09 0.53 19.54
CA LEU A 235 4.11 0.98 18.15
C LEU A 235 2.73 0.81 17.54
N LEU A 236 2.11 1.92 17.11
CA LEU A 236 0.81 1.91 16.45
C LEU A 236 1.01 1.61 14.95
N PRO A 237 0.52 0.47 14.43
CA PRO A 237 0.62 0.17 13.00
C PRO A 237 -0.38 0.99 12.19
N ASN A 238 0.10 1.51 11.08
CA ASN A 238 -0.69 2.11 10.02
C ASN A 238 -0.18 1.62 8.67
N VAL A 239 -0.89 0.66 8.10
CA VAL A 239 -0.50 -0.04 6.89
C VAL A 239 -1.31 0.48 5.72
N SER A 240 -0.65 0.65 4.58
CA SER A 240 -1.29 0.88 3.30
C SER A 240 -0.76 -0.15 2.30
N TYR A 241 -1.66 -0.77 1.56
CA TYR A 241 -1.30 -1.68 0.49
C TYR A 241 -2.07 -1.33 -0.79
N ARG A 242 -1.47 -1.63 -1.93
CA ARG A 242 -2.03 -1.31 -3.24
C ARG A 242 -1.59 -2.34 -4.26
N VAL A 243 -2.47 -2.68 -5.18
CA VAL A 243 -2.13 -3.45 -6.37
C VAL A 243 -2.52 -2.67 -7.60
N THR A 244 -1.54 -2.54 -8.48
CA THR A 244 -1.64 -1.82 -9.74
C THR A 244 -1.42 -2.81 -10.86
N GLY A 245 -2.29 -2.81 -11.85
CA GLY A 245 -2.20 -3.71 -12.99
C GLY A 245 -2.67 -3.07 -14.28
N GLN A 246 -2.61 -3.81 -15.37
CA GLN A 246 -3.07 -3.33 -16.68
C GLN A 246 -4.61 -3.17 -16.70
N ASN A 247 -5.11 -2.19 -17.45
CA ASN A 247 -6.55 -1.99 -17.63
C ASN A 247 -7.10 -2.79 -18.83
N GLN A 248 -8.42 -2.85 -18.98
CA GLN A 248 -9.09 -3.49 -20.13
C GLN A 248 -8.83 -2.81 -21.48
N GLY A 249 -8.42 -1.55 -21.46
CA GLY A 249 -8.20 -0.80 -22.70
C GLY A 249 -6.97 -1.27 -23.47
N PHE A 250 -6.10 -2.08 -22.86
CA PHE A 250 -4.76 -2.45 -23.37
C PHE A 250 -4.03 -1.25 -23.99
N ASP A 251 -4.31 -0.05 -23.48
CA ASP A 251 -3.84 1.22 -24.03
C ASP A 251 -2.40 1.54 -23.60
N GLY A 252 -1.76 0.57 -22.94
CA GLY A 252 -0.43 0.69 -22.39
C GLY A 252 -0.37 1.48 -21.08
N SER A 253 -1.52 1.75 -20.44
CA SER A 253 -1.57 2.35 -19.11
C SER A 253 -1.88 1.31 -18.02
N SER A 254 -1.52 1.65 -16.79
CA SER A 254 -1.82 0.84 -15.61
C SER A 254 -2.75 1.59 -14.66
N ASN A 255 -3.64 0.89 -13.98
CA ASN A 255 -4.51 1.47 -12.96
C ASN A 255 -4.46 0.66 -11.65
N VAL A 256 -4.80 1.32 -10.56
CA VAL A 256 -5.00 0.70 -9.26
C VAL A 256 -6.23 -0.20 -9.33
N TRP A 257 -5.98 -1.50 -9.25
CA TRP A 257 -7.05 -2.50 -9.17
C TRP A 257 -7.69 -2.48 -7.80
N PHE A 258 -6.86 -2.43 -6.76
CA PHE A 258 -7.31 -2.33 -5.39
C PHE A 258 -6.29 -1.64 -4.49
N SER A 259 -6.78 -1.05 -3.41
CA SER A 259 -5.97 -0.48 -2.35
C SER A 259 -6.67 -0.64 -1.02
N GLY A 260 -5.91 -0.71 0.05
CA GLY A 260 -6.47 -0.73 1.38
C GLY A 260 -5.56 -0.16 2.43
N SER A 261 -6.15 0.06 3.59
CA SER A 261 -5.47 0.55 4.78
C SER A 261 -5.90 -0.24 6.00
N ILE A 262 -4.97 -0.40 6.93
CA ILE A 262 -5.18 -1.05 8.22
C ILE A 262 -4.61 -0.13 9.30
N GLN A 263 -5.39 0.11 10.34
CA GLN A 263 -4.97 0.87 11.51
C GLN A 263 -5.31 0.06 12.76
N GLY A 264 -4.44 0.12 13.76
CA GLY A 264 -4.70 -0.62 14.98
C GLY A 264 -3.91 -0.16 16.18
N PRO A 265 -4.19 -0.77 17.34
CA PRO A 265 -3.43 -0.56 18.55
C PRO A 265 -2.04 -1.20 18.43
N GLY A 266 -1.10 -0.65 19.20
CA GLY A 266 0.19 -1.28 19.42
C GLY A 266 0.15 -2.24 20.60
N VAL A 267 1.16 -3.12 20.67
CA VAL A 267 1.38 -3.99 21.83
C VAL A 267 2.53 -3.49 22.68
N PRO A 268 2.42 -3.62 24.02
CA PRO A 268 3.54 -3.38 24.90
C PRO A 268 4.64 -4.41 24.65
N PHE A 269 5.87 -4.01 24.91
CA PHE A 269 7.04 -4.85 24.79
C PHE A 269 8.04 -4.56 25.91
N SER A 270 8.95 -5.51 26.11
CA SER A 270 10.12 -5.33 26.96
C SER A 270 11.40 -5.39 26.13
N GLU A 271 12.45 -4.69 26.55
CA GLU A 271 13.73 -4.71 25.84
C GLU A 271 14.35 -6.12 25.76
N SER A 272 14.03 -7.00 26.71
CA SER A 272 14.52 -8.39 26.70
C SER A 272 14.04 -9.22 25.51
N GLU A 273 12.95 -8.79 24.86
CA GLU A 273 12.43 -9.45 23.66
C GLU A 273 13.36 -9.28 22.46
N PHE A 274 14.15 -8.21 22.40
CA PHE A 274 15.18 -8.02 21.37
C PHE A 274 16.41 -8.91 21.58
N SER A 275 16.28 -10.00 22.34
CA SER A 275 17.20 -11.14 22.22
C SER A 275 16.82 -12.07 21.06
N ASP A 276 15.60 -11.94 20.52
CA ASP A 276 15.12 -12.62 19.32
C ASP A 276 15.03 -11.63 18.15
N LEU A 277 15.68 -11.94 17.04
CA LEU A 277 15.65 -11.15 15.81
C LEU A 277 14.22 -10.99 15.25
N ASN A 278 13.32 -11.92 15.59
CA ASN A 278 11.92 -11.89 15.18
C ASN A 278 10.99 -11.14 16.14
N ALA A 279 11.51 -10.46 17.18
CA ALA A 279 10.70 -9.70 18.13
C ALA A 279 9.73 -8.72 17.45
N LEU A 280 10.18 -8.09 16.35
CA LEU A 280 9.37 -7.16 15.57
C LEU A 280 8.14 -7.81 14.92
N ASN A 281 8.12 -9.12 14.68
CA ASN A 281 6.92 -9.80 14.17
C ASN A 281 5.75 -9.62 15.15
N ARG A 282 6.02 -9.79 16.46
CA ARG A 282 5.03 -9.60 17.51
C ARG A 282 4.75 -8.12 17.76
N ILE A 283 5.80 -7.33 17.95
CA ILE A 283 5.69 -5.91 18.34
C ILE A 283 5.02 -5.10 17.22
N GLY A 284 5.44 -5.35 15.99
CA GLY A 284 4.90 -4.75 14.77
C GLY A 284 3.56 -5.33 14.32
N GLN A 285 3.04 -6.36 15.01
CA GLN A 285 1.75 -7.00 14.71
C GLN A 285 1.67 -7.63 13.30
N LYS A 286 2.76 -8.26 12.81
CA LYS A 286 2.87 -8.86 11.47
C LYS A 286 1.67 -9.76 11.12
N ASP A 287 1.39 -10.73 11.99
CA ASP A 287 0.38 -11.75 11.72
C ASP A 287 -1.03 -11.15 11.61
N VAL A 288 -1.33 -10.12 12.42
CA VAL A 288 -2.59 -9.39 12.35
C VAL A 288 -2.68 -8.59 11.06
N ILE A 289 -1.60 -7.89 10.68
CA ILE A 289 -1.54 -7.15 9.40
C ILE A 289 -1.81 -8.10 8.24
N MET A 290 -1.12 -9.24 8.17
CA MET A 290 -1.29 -10.22 7.10
C MET A 290 -2.69 -10.82 7.08
N LYS A 291 -3.24 -11.17 8.24
CA LYS A 291 -4.63 -11.62 8.38
C LYS A 291 -5.62 -10.59 7.82
N LEU A 292 -5.44 -9.31 8.14
CA LEU A 292 -6.35 -8.26 7.71
C LEU A 292 -6.21 -7.90 6.24
N ILE A 293 -5.01 -7.99 5.65
CA ILE A 293 -4.83 -7.91 4.19
C ILE A 293 -5.64 -9.04 3.53
N LYS A 294 -5.47 -10.30 3.96
CA LYS A 294 -6.23 -11.44 3.41
C LYS A 294 -7.74 -11.25 3.55
N GLN A 295 -8.19 -10.90 4.75
CA GLN A 295 -9.62 -10.72 5.02
C GLN A 295 -10.22 -9.60 4.15
N SER A 296 -9.55 -8.45 4.08
CA SER A 296 -10.06 -7.31 3.32
C SER A 296 -10.07 -7.57 1.81
N LEU A 297 -9.11 -8.33 1.27
CA LEU A 297 -9.13 -8.75 -0.13
C LEU A 297 -10.22 -9.80 -0.41
N ALA A 298 -10.45 -10.74 0.50
CA ALA A 298 -11.52 -11.74 0.35
C ALA A 298 -12.92 -11.09 0.36
N GLU A 299 -13.16 -10.16 1.29
CA GLU A 299 -14.41 -9.39 1.34
C GLU A 299 -14.57 -8.53 0.09
N LEU A 300 -13.50 -7.88 -0.38
CA LEU A 300 -13.53 -7.09 -1.61
C LEU A 300 -13.83 -7.96 -2.84
N SER A 301 -13.28 -9.17 -2.90
CA SER A 301 -13.55 -10.12 -3.98
C SER A 301 -15.01 -10.58 -4.00
N ALA A 302 -15.62 -10.80 -2.83
CA ALA A 302 -17.03 -11.18 -2.72
C ALA A 302 -17.95 -10.06 -3.25
N GLU A 303 -17.66 -8.81 -2.89
CA GLU A 303 -18.39 -7.65 -3.43
C GLU A 303 -18.18 -7.51 -4.95
N GLN A 304 -16.96 -7.68 -5.46
CA GLN A 304 -16.68 -7.67 -6.91
C GLN A 304 -17.49 -8.75 -7.67
N GLU A 305 -17.66 -9.93 -7.08
CA GLU A 305 -18.48 -11.01 -7.63
C GLU A 305 -19.96 -10.63 -7.69
N GLU A 306 -20.50 -10.04 -6.61
CA GLU A 306 -21.87 -9.51 -6.56
C GLU A 306 -22.11 -8.46 -7.66
N PHE A 307 -21.14 -7.56 -7.87
CA PHE A 307 -21.20 -6.55 -8.94
C PHE A 307 -20.86 -7.08 -10.33
N GLY A 308 -20.55 -8.37 -10.47
CA GLY A 308 -20.35 -9.01 -11.76
C GLY A 308 -19.08 -8.58 -12.50
N TYR A 309 -18.01 -8.23 -11.79
CA TYR A 309 -16.73 -7.83 -12.40
C TYR A 309 -16.22 -8.88 -13.39
N GLN A 310 -16.37 -10.16 -13.04
CA GLN A 310 -15.97 -11.28 -13.90
C GLN A 310 -16.67 -11.25 -15.27
N LYS A 311 -17.96 -10.87 -15.31
CA LYS A 311 -18.71 -10.79 -16.58
C LYS A 311 -18.19 -9.65 -17.45
N VAL A 312 -17.88 -8.51 -16.85
CA VAL A 312 -17.29 -7.36 -17.57
C VAL A 312 -15.93 -7.75 -18.16
N TRP A 313 -15.09 -8.44 -17.38
CA TRP A 313 -13.78 -8.86 -17.85
C TRP A 313 -13.82 -9.98 -18.89
N ALA A 314 -14.73 -10.93 -18.76
CA ALA A 314 -14.92 -12.01 -19.73
C ALA A 314 -15.35 -11.47 -21.11
N ILE A 315 -16.23 -10.46 -21.15
CA ILE A 315 -16.67 -9.85 -22.42
C ILE A 315 -15.49 -9.20 -23.15
N ALA A 316 -14.60 -8.53 -22.42
CA ALA A 316 -13.48 -7.82 -23.02
C ALA A 316 -12.28 -8.72 -23.38
N THR A 317 -12.21 -9.94 -22.83
CA THR A 317 -11.14 -10.91 -23.11
C THR A 317 -11.54 -12.04 -24.08
N ALA A 318 -12.81 -12.10 -24.49
CA ALA A 318 -13.35 -13.15 -25.37
C ALA A 318 -13.08 -12.94 -26.88
N GLU A 319 -12.04 -12.19 -27.26
CA GLU A 319 -11.57 -12.06 -28.65
C GLU A 319 -10.49 -13.10 -29.01
#